data_AF-A0A2L0A8F3-F1
#
_entry.id   AF-A0A2L0A8F3-F1
#
_cell.length_a   1.000
_cell.length_b   1.000
_cell.length_c   1.000
_cell.angle_alpha   90.00
_cell.angle_beta   90.00
_cell.angle_gamma   90.00
#
_symmetry.space_group_name_H-M   'P 1'
#
loop_
_entity.id
_entity.type
_entity.pdbx_description
1 polymer ?
#
loop_
_entity_poly.entity_id
_entity_poly.type
_entity_poly.pdbx_seq_one_letter_code
_entity_poly.pdbx_strand_id
1 'polypeptide(L)'
;MAICQSDLMPLLDIVDRVVTNRQAANRVKLELLTLAASRQGEDAAADTSALMAEVSARDLWTSRARPTFLYVIYALLLWSIPMGLIAGVRPDVADAIARGMTGYLHGLPEPLYALFGTGYLGYTAARMWGKVKGVDR
;
A
#
# COMPACT_ATOMS: atom_id res chain seq x y z
N MET A 1 9.73 22.23 -9.85
CA MET A 1 11.12 21.83 -10.16
C MET A 1 11.98 22.59 -9.16
N ALA A 2 12.43 21.91 -8.11
CA ALA A 2 12.99 22.55 -6.93
C ALA A 2 14.17 23.48 -7.29
N ILE A 3 14.10 24.74 -6.88
CA ILE A 3 15.23 25.67 -7.00
C ILE A 3 16.28 25.19 -5.99
N CYS A 4 17.37 24.62 -6.49
CA CYS A 4 18.44 24.12 -5.63
C CYS A 4 19.37 25.29 -5.26
N GLN A 5 20.09 25.21 -4.13
CA GLN A 5 21.04 26.27 -3.73
C GLN A 5 22.09 26.60 -4.81
N SER A 6 22.38 25.65 -5.71
CA SER A 6 23.23 25.83 -6.89
C SER A 6 22.69 26.86 -7.89
N ASP A 7 21.37 26.98 -8.01
CA ASP A 7 20.71 27.86 -8.99
C ASP A 7 20.59 29.29 -8.47
N LEU A 8 20.71 29.47 -7.16
CA LEU A 8 20.63 30.75 -6.48
C LEU A 8 21.97 31.53 -6.54
N MET A 9 23.10 30.82 -6.50
CA MET A 9 24.44 31.42 -6.50
C MET A 9 24.70 32.36 -7.70
N PRO A 10 24.36 32.00 -8.96
CA PRO A 10 24.55 32.89 -10.11
C PRO A 10 23.74 34.19 -9.99
N LEU A 11 22.53 34.12 -9.43
CA LEU A 11 21.64 35.26 -9.23
C LEU A 11 22.18 36.23 -8.16
N LEU A 12 22.72 35.69 -7.06
CA LEU A 12 23.40 36.47 -6.03
C LEU A 12 24.63 37.21 -6.58
N ASP A 13 25.36 36.59 -7.50
CA ASP A 13 26.56 37.13 -8.14
C ASP A 13 26.22 38.24 -9.16
N ILE A 14 25.10 38.08 -9.89
CA ILE A 14 24.56 39.13 -10.76
C ILE A 14 24.14 40.36 -9.95
N VAL A 15 23.52 40.17 -8.77
CA VAL A 15 23.14 41.29 -7.90
C VAL A 15 24.37 42.06 -7.40
N ASP A 16 25.45 41.37 -7.03
CA ASP A 16 26.71 42.03 -6.65
C ASP A 16 27.37 42.77 -7.81
N ARG A 17 27.21 42.27 -9.04
CA ARG A 17 27.77 42.88 -10.24
C ARG A 17 26.99 44.10 -10.73
N VAL A 18 25.68 44.13 -10.53
CA VAL A 18 24.78 45.19 -11.03
C VAL A 18 24.58 46.30 -9.99
N VAL A 19 24.65 45.97 -8.69
CA VAL A 19 24.35 46.92 -7.62
C VAL A 19 25.63 47.30 -6.86
N THR A 20 26.27 48.40 -7.28
CA THR A 20 27.53 48.91 -6.70
C THR A 20 27.37 49.40 -5.25
N ASN A 21 26.15 49.73 -4.81
CA ASN A 21 25.85 50.13 -3.42
C ASN A 21 25.54 48.90 -2.55
N ARG A 22 26.45 48.61 -1.62
CA ARG A 22 26.41 47.44 -0.72
C ARG A 22 25.12 47.32 0.10
N GLN A 23 24.50 48.44 0.49
CA GLN A 23 23.24 48.41 1.23
C GLN A 23 22.04 48.05 0.35
N ALA A 24 22.04 48.48 -0.92
CA ALA A 24 20.99 48.14 -1.87
C ALA A 24 21.09 46.67 -2.32
N ALA A 25 22.31 46.17 -2.54
CA ALA A 25 22.56 44.76 -2.88
C ALA A 25 22.06 43.82 -1.78
N ASN A 26 22.35 44.13 -0.51
CA ASN A 26 21.87 43.33 0.62
C ASN A 26 20.34 43.26 0.72
N ARG A 27 19.63 44.36 0.41
CA ARG A 27 18.15 44.37 0.40
C ARG A 27 17.58 43.46 -0.68
N VAL A 28 18.10 43.56 -1.90
CA VAL A 28 17.66 42.74 -3.04
C VAL A 28 17.96 41.26 -2.79
N LYS A 29 19.11 40.93 -2.20
CA LYS A 29 19.45 39.55 -1.82
C LYS A 29 18.51 38.99 -0.76
N LEU A 30 18.14 39.79 0.23
CA LEU A 30 17.21 39.39 1.28
C LEU A 30 15.81 39.11 0.70
N GLU A 31 15.34 39.96 -0.22
CA GLU A 31 14.08 39.78 -0.93
C GLU A 31 14.09 38.57 -1.88
N LEU A 32 15.21 38.28 -2.55
CA LEU A 32 15.35 37.06 -3.35
C LEU A 32 15.33 35.79 -2.48
N LEU A 33 15.96 35.82 -1.30
CA LEU A 33 15.93 34.70 -0.36
C LEU A 33 14.53 34.46 0.21
N THR A 34 13.76 35.51 0.50
CA THR A 34 12.38 35.35 0.98
C THR A 34 11.44 34.81 -0.11
N LEU A 35 11.61 35.24 -1.36
CA LEU A 35 10.86 34.72 -2.51
C LEU A 35 11.22 33.26 -2.84
N ALA A 36 12.50 32.89 -2.71
CA ALA A 36 12.92 31.50 -2.88
C ALA A 36 12.39 30.58 -1.77
N ALA A 37 12.43 31.04 -0.51
CA ALA A 37 11.92 30.29 0.63
C ALA A 37 10.39 30.08 0.58
N SER A 38 9.64 31.10 0.13
CA SER A 38 8.18 30.98 -0.05
C SER A 38 7.80 30.00 -1.15
N ARG A 39 8.46 30.06 -2.32
CA ARG A 39 8.26 29.05 -3.38
C ARG A 39 8.62 27.63 -2.94
N GLN A 40 9.69 27.47 -2.17
CA GLN A 40 10.10 26.16 -1.69
C GLN A 40 9.08 25.56 -0.70
N GLY A 41 8.43 26.42 0.11
CA GLY A 41 7.30 26.02 0.96
C GLY A 41 6.06 25.62 0.16
N GLU A 42 5.75 26.35 -0.93
CA GLU A 42 4.63 26.03 -1.82
C GLU A 42 4.84 24.71 -2.58
N ASP A 43 6.05 24.47 -3.10
CA ASP A 43 6.40 23.21 -3.76
C ASP A 43 6.32 22.02 -2.79
N ALA A 44 6.82 22.16 -1.56
CA ALA A 44 6.71 21.12 -0.53
C ALA A 44 5.26 20.88 -0.09
N ALA A 45 4.43 21.93 -0.04
CA ALA A 45 3.00 21.81 0.23
C ALA A 45 2.25 21.12 -0.93
N ALA A 46 2.63 21.39 -2.18
CA ALA A 46 2.10 20.73 -3.36
C ALA A 46 2.45 19.24 -3.37
N ASP A 47 3.70 18.88 -3.05
CA ASP A 47 4.14 17.49 -2.99
C ASP A 47 3.44 16.73 -1.84
N THR A 48 3.32 17.34 -0.66
CA THR A 48 2.62 16.74 0.49
C THR A 48 1.11 16.62 0.26
N SER A 49 0.48 17.58 -0.41
CA SER A 49 -0.94 17.50 -0.78
C SER A 49 -1.19 16.45 -1.88
N ALA A 50 -0.28 16.27 -2.83
CA ALA A 50 -0.34 15.20 -3.82
C ALA A 50 -0.23 13.81 -3.15
N LEU A 51 0.71 13.64 -2.21
CA LEU A 51 0.83 12.41 -1.42
C LEU A 51 -0.41 12.16 -0.55
N MET A 52 -0.96 13.19 0.09
CA MET A 52 -2.19 13.08 0.89
C MET A 52 -3.41 12.74 0.03
N ALA A 53 -3.47 13.26 -1.21
CA ALA A 53 -4.51 12.93 -2.17
C ALA A 53 -4.41 11.47 -2.65
N GLU A 54 -3.19 10.97 -2.88
CA GLU A 54 -2.93 9.56 -3.22
C GLU A 54 -3.27 8.61 -2.06
N VAL A 55 -2.97 9.00 -0.81
CA VAL A 55 -3.36 8.25 0.40
C VAL A 55 -4.89 8.26 0.60
N SER A 56 -5.57 9.35 0.28
CA SER A 56 -7.04 9.43 0.35
C SER A 56 -7.73 8.69 -0.80
N ALA A 57 -7.07 8.55 -1.94
CA ALA A 57 -7.53 7.75 -3.09
C ALA A 57 -7.38 6.23 -2.87
N ARG A 58 -6.85 5.79 -1.71
CA ARG A 58 -6.75 4.38 -1.32
C ARG A 58 -8.16 3.84 -1.05
N ASP A 59 -8.76 3.33 -2.12
CA ASP A 59 -10.03 2.64 -2.20
C ASP A 59 -10.37 1.82 -0.93
N LEU A 60 -11.63 1.89 -0.48
CA LEU A 60 -12.14 1.05 0.61
C LEU A 60 -11.86 -0.44 0.34
N TRP A 61 -11.78 -0.85 -0.92
CA TRP A 61 -11.49 -2.22 -1.31
C TRP A 61 -10.02 -2.64 -1.08
N THR A 62 -9.05 -1.72 -1.16
CA THR A 62 -7.64 -1.98 -0.87
C THR A 62 -7.30 -1.84 0.61
N SER A 63 -7.97 -0.95 1.35
CA SER A 63 -7.85 -0.87 2.82
C SER A 63 -8.58 -2.02 3.54
N ARG A 64 -9.65 -2.56 2.94
CA ARG A 64 -10.33 -3.81 3.36
C ARG A 64 -9.72 -5.08 2.78
N ALA A 65 -8.50 -5.02 2.24
CA ALA A 65 -7.64 -6.19 2.09
C ALA A 65 -7.21 -6.73 3.48
N ARG A 66 -8.19 -6.91 4.37
CA ARG A 66 -8.13 -7.80 5.50
C ARG A 66 -7.92 -9.20 4.92
N PRO A 67 -7.15 -10.07 5.59
CA PRO A 67 -6.87 -11.38 5.05
C PRO A 67 -8.20 -12.12 4.87
N THR A 68 -8.70 -12.22 3.64
CA THR A 68 -9.93 -12.96 3.31
C THR A 68 -9.83 -14.40 3.81
N PHE A 69 -8.61 -14.94 3.80
CA PHE A 69 -8.22 -16.17 4.46
C PHE A 69 -8.70 -16.26 5.92
N LEU A 70 -8.52 -15.21 6.72
CA LEU A 70 -8.92 -15.20 8.12
C LEU A 70 -10.45 -15.29 8.28
N TYR A 71 -11.21 -14.67 7.37
CA TYR A 71 -12.67 -14.84 7.36
C TYR A 71 -13.10 -16.26 6.98
N VAL A 72 -12.37 -16.93 6.09
CA VAL A 72 -12.62 -18.35 5.77
C VAL A 72 -12.34 -19.23 6.98
N ILE A 73 -11.23 -19.01 7.70
CA ILE A 73 -10.93 -19.74 8.93
C ILE A 73 -12.03 -19.53 9.97
N TYR A 74 -12.51 -18.29 10.16
CA TYR A 74 -13.62 -18.04 11.07
C TYR A 74 -14.91 -18.73 10.64
N ALA A 75 -15.21 -18.79 9.35
CA ALA A 75 -16.35 -19.54 8.84
C ALA A 75 -16.23 -21.04 9.17
N LEU A 76 -15.06 -21.65 8.96
CA LEU A 76 -14.81 -23.06 9.30
C LEU A 76 -14.94 -23.33 10.81
N LEU A 77 -14.41 -22.43 11.64
CA LEU A 77 -14.52 -22.53 13.10
C LEU A 77 -15.96 -22.37 13.57
N LEU A 78 -16.67 -21.36 13.08
CA LEU A 78 -18.07 -21.12 13.43
C LEU A 78 -18.98 -22.24 12.94
N TRP A 79 -18.64 -22.90 11.82
CA TRP A 79 -19.36 -24.07 11.31
C TRP A 79 -19.28 -25.28 12.25
N SER A 80 -18.28 -25.35 13.14
CA SER A 80 -18.21 -26.40 14.15
C SER A 80 -19.32 -26.30 15.20
N ILE A 81 -19.87 -25.10 15.44
CA ILE A 81 -20.92 -24.87 16.45
C ILE A 81 -22.24 -25.56 16.07
N PRO A 82 -22.85 -25.32 14.89
CA PRO A 82 -24.07 -26.03 14.50
C PRO A 82 -23.83 -27.53 14.38
N MET A 83 -22.64 -27.94 13.91
CA MET A 83 -22.31 -29.35 13.79
C MET A 83 -22.18 -30.04 15.16
N GLY A 84 -21.59 -29.37 16.14
CA GLY A 84 -21.50 -29.84 17.52
C GLY A 84 -22.88 -29.93 18.18
N LEU A 85 -23.78 -29.00 17.90
CA LEU A 85 -25.16 -29.05 18.38
C LEU A 85 -25.90 -30.27 17.80
N ILE A 86 -25.76 -30.51 16.49
CA ILE A 86 -26.35 -31.70 15.83
C ILE A 86 -25.77 -32.98 16.43
N ALA A 87 -24.45 -33.04 16.64
CA ALA A 87 -23.80 -34.20 17.24
C ALA A 87 -24.28 -34.48 18.68
N GLY A 88 -24.55 -33.44 19.46
CA GLY A 88 -25.06 -33.57 20.83
C GLY A 88 -26.50 -34.10 20.91
N VAL A 89 -27.34 -33.81 19.90
CA VAL A 89 -28.75 -34.25 19.90
C VAL A 89 -28.97 -35.53 19.08
N ARG A 90 -28.27 -35.66 17.94
CA ARG A 90 -28.41 -36.75 16.97
C ARG A 90 -27.04 -37.18 16.45
N PRO A 91 -26.29 -37.97 17.22
CA PRO A 91 -24.93 -38.37 16.85
C PRO A 91 -24.88 -39.12 15.52
N ASP A 92 -25.82 -40.03 15.27
CA ASP A 92 -25.86 -40.83 14.03
C ASP A 92 -25.98 -39.96 12.76
N VAL A 93 -26.73 -38.87 12.86
CA VAL A 93 -26.91 -37.92 11.75
C VAL A 93 -25.65 -37.09 11.54
N ALA A 94 -25.04 -36.62 12.64
CA ALA A 94 -23.77 -35.91 12.56
C ALA A 94 -22.68 -36.77 11.88
N ASP A 95 -22.64 -38.05 12.24
CA ASP A 95 -21.72 -39.04 11.67
C ASP A 95 -21.96 -39.27 10.18
N ALA A 96 -23.22 -39.38 9.76
CA ALA A 96 -23.58 -39.51 8.35
C ALA A 96 -23.16 -38.29 7.52
N ILE A 97 -23.38 -37.08 8.06
CA ILE A 97 -22.96 -35.82 7.42
C ILE A 97 -21.43 -35.77 7.31
N ALA A 98 -20.70 -36.09 8.39
CA ALA A 98 -19.24 -36.06 8.41
C ALA A 98 -18.64 -37.05 7.39
N ARG A 99 -19.20 -38.26 7.30
CA ARG A 99 -18.80 -39.26 6.29
C ARG A 99 -19.09 -38.78 4.87
N GLY A 100 -20.27 -38.19 4.64
CA GLY A 100 -20.63 -37.63 3.33
C GLY A 100 -19.70 -36.50 2.89
N MET A 101 -19.42 -35.55 3.79
CA MET A 101 -18.49 -34.44 3.53
C MET A 101 -17.07 -34.93 3.27
N THR A 102 -16.57 -35.84 4.10
CA THR A 102 -15.25 -36.45 3.94
C THR A 102 -15.16 -37.18 2.59
N GLY A 103 -16.16 -38.00 2.26
CA GLY A 103 -16.21 -38.70 0.98
C GLY A 103 -16.22 -37.77 -0.23
N TYR A 104 -16.99 -36.68 -0.17
CA TYR A 104 -16.99 -35.65 -1.22
C TYR A 104 -15.63 -34.99 -1.39
N LEU A 105 -14.98 -34.58 -0.29
CA LEU A 105 -13.68 -33.92 -0.33
C LEU A 105 -12.57 -34.86 -0.83
N HIS A 106 -12.56 -36.13 -0.40
CA HIS A 106 -11.63 -37.13 -0.92
C HIS A 106 -11.90 -37.50 -2.37
N GLY A 107 -13.12 -37.29 -2.86
CA GLY A 107 -13.47 -37.46 -4.28
C GLY A 107 -12.92 -36.36 -5.18
N LEU A 108 -12.41 -35.26 -4.63
CA LEU A 108 -11.79 -34.19 -5.41
C LEU A 108 -10.38 -34.61 -5.86
N PRO A 109 -10.07 -34.53 -7.17
CA PRO A 109 -8.78 -34.96 -7.69
C PRO A 109 -7.63 -34.10 -7.13
N GLU A 110 -6.56 -34.75 -6.67
CA GLU A 110 -5.36 -34.12 -6.11
C GLU A 110 -4.74 -33.02 -7.01
N PRO A 111 -4.74 -33.14 -8.35
CA PRO A 111 -4.32 -32.05 -9.24
C PRO A 111 -5.04 -30.72 -9.02
N LEU A 112 -6.30 -30.71 -8.57
CA LEU A 112 -7.01 -29.45 -8.27
C LEU A 112 -6.44 -28.76 -7.04
N TYR A 113 -6.08 -29.53 -6.00
CA TYR A 113 -5.42 -28.99 -4.81
C TYR A 113 -4.02 -28.47 -5.13
N ALA A 114 -3.27 -29.22 -5.96
CA ALA A 114 -1.97 -28.78 -6.44
C ALA A 114 -2.07 -27.51 -7.30
N LEU A 115 -3.05 -27.41 -8.20
CA LEU A 115 -3.29 -26.20 -9.00
C LEU A 115 -3.65 -25.00 -8.13
N PHE A 116 -4.50 -25.21 -7.12
CA PHE A 116 -4.88 -24.15 -6.19
C PHE A 116 -3.69 -23.67 -5.35
N GLY A 117 -2.90 -24.60 -4.80
CA GLY A 117 -1.70 -24.29 -4.02
C GLY A 117 -0.62 -23.59 -4.84
N THR A 118 -0.35 -24.08 -6.06
CA THR A 118 0.62 -23.46 -6.98
C THR A 118 0.17 -22.08 -7.44
N GLY A 119 -1.13 -21.84 -7.69
CA GLY A 119 -1.67 -20.52 -7.99
C GLY A 119 -1.49 -19.53 -6.82
N TYR A 120 -1.76 -19.97 -5.60
CA TYR A 120 -1.63 -19.12 -4.41
C TYR A 120 -0.17 -18.78 -4.09
N LEU A 121 0.74 -19.78 -4.10
CA LEU A 121 2.18 -19.54 -3.91
C LEU A 121 2.80 -18.77 -5.08
N GLY A 122 2.35 -19.04 -6.31
CA GLY A 122 2.82 -18.37 -7.52
C GLY A 122 2.53 -16.87 -7.49
N TYR A 123 1.36 -16.46 -7.00
CA TYR A 123 1.03 -15.05 -6.83
C TYR A 123 1.95 -14.36 -5.80
N THR A 124 2.20 -14.97 -4.64
CA THR A 124 3.11 -14.42 -3.64
C THR A 124 4.53 -14.34 -4.17
N ALA A 125 5.01 -15.36 -4.88
CA ALA A 125 6.32 -15.37 -5.50
C ALA A 125 6.46 -14.28 -6.58
N ALA A 126 5.48 -14.13 -7.47
CA ALA A 126 5.46 -13.10 -8.50
C ALA A 126 5.47 -11.68 -7.89
N ARG A 127 4.71 -11.48 -6.83
CA ARG A 127 4.64 -10.20 -6.11
C ARG A 127 5.94 -9.86 -5.37
N MET A 128 6.57 -10.85 -4.74
CA MET A 128 7.88 -10.68 -4.11
C MET A 128 8.97 -10.38 -5.14
N TRP A 129 8.93 -11.05 -6.29
CA TRP A 129 9.84 -10.79 -7.40
C TRP A 129 9.67 -9.36 -7.96
N GLY A 130 8.44 -8.87 -8.09
CA GLY A 130 8.13 -7.49 -8.50
C GLY A 130 8.71 -6.43 -7.56
N LYS A 131 8.62 -6.67 -6.23
CA LYS A 131 9.23 -5.79 -5.22
C LYS A 131 10.75 -5.81 -5.24
N VAL A 132 11.36 -6.99 -5.35
CA VAL A 132 12.83 -7.13 -5.39
C VAL A 132 13.41 -6.47 -6.64
N LYS A 133 12.69 -6.50 -7.77
CA LYS A 133 13.10 -5.82 -9.01
C LYS A 133 12.73 -4.33 -9.10
N GLY A 134 12.06 -3.76 -8.09
CA GLY A 134 11.65 -2.35 -8.07
C GLY A 134 10.66 -1.96 -9.17
N VAL A 135 9.90 -2.94 -9.68
CA VAL A 135 8.89 -2.73 -10.74
C VAL A 135 7.52 -2.33 -10.15
N ASP A 136 7.28 -2.69 -8.89
CA ASP A 136 6.21 -2.13 -8.06
C ASP A 136 6.70 -0.78 -7.51
N ARG A 137 6.22 0.34 -8.07
CA ARG A 137 6.31 1.67 -7.44
C ARG A 137 5.03 1.96 -6.68
#